data_AF-A0A1H8UY00-F1
#
_entry.id   AF-A0A1H8UY00-F1
#
_cell.length_a   1.000
_cell.length_b   1.000
_cell.length_c   1.000
_cell.angle_alpha   90.00
_cell.angle_beta   90.00
_cell.angle_gamma   90.00
#
_symmetry.space_group_name_H-M   'P 1'
#
loop_
_entity.id
_entity.type
_entity.pdbx_description
1 polymer ?
#
loop_
_entity_poly.entity_id
_entity_poly.type
_entity_poly.pdbx_seq_one_letter_code
_entity_poly.pdbx_strand_id
1 'polypeptide(L)'
;MRRVPRLGWRQGLALGVAVLAAGFAYPAWRHFHPVSAAEGWRYREVAADIPMVSALALDADGSLFVTQEFSSRRGSLLRLLPNGERQPVLGELSKPDGLVMFQGGLVVSQEGGPLPVFLLRDGQRQALFDGNDVEGVATDGQTLYAIEDLPRGRLLSYDPLQRRLAVLRDGLEEGEGVARCPDGRLFYTEKAKGWVKQWQPEGTDTLVASGLDAPGFVQCSADGLWITEDATHGARVLLVQPDGRLVTVLSHLRSAQTLIPRDDGHYLVAEQGRNRILEFSREAGADR
;
A
#
# COMPACT_ATOMS: atom_id res chain seq x y z
N MET A 1 -53.49 -33.36 -6.43
CA MET A 1 -53.04 -32.03 -5.93
C MET A 1 -52.08 -32.24 -4.77
N ARG A 2 -50.78 -31.97 -4.93
CA ARG A 2 -49.79 -32.07 -3.84
C ARG A 2 -50.00 -30.89 -2.87
N ARG A 3 -50.28 -31.17 -1.59
CA ARG A 3 -50.34 -30.16 -0.53
C ARG A 3 -48.92 -29.67 -0.25
N VAL A 4 -48.67 -28.38 -0.53
CA VAL A 4 -47.47 -27.69 -0.05
C VAL A 4 -47.62 -27.52 1.47
N PRO A 5 -46.69 -28.00 2.30
CA PRO A 5 -46.77 -27.79 3.74
C PRO A 5 -46.61 -26.29 4.04
N ARG A 6 -47.56 -25.72 4.78
CA ARG A 6 -47.46 -24.34 5.28
C ARG A 6 -46.47 -24.32 6.45
N LEU A 7 -45.39 -23.58 6.30
CA LEU A 7 -44.40 -23.37 7.35
C LEU A 7 -45.09 -22.75 8.58
N GLY A 8 -44.96 -23.39 9.74
CA GLY A 8 -45.58 -22.88 10.96
C GLY A 8 -44.99 -21.53 11.36
N TRP A 9 -45.77 -20.61 11.92
CA TRP A 9 -45.35 -19.25 12.32
C TRP A 9 -44.00 -19.25 13.07
N ARG A 10 -43.80 -20.19 14.00
CA ARG A 10 -42.55 -20.35 14.76
C ARG A 10 -41.33 -20.70 13.90
N GLN A 11 -41.52 -21.53 12.87
CA GLN A 11 -40.47 -21.88 11.90
C GLN A 11 -40.17 -20.71 10.95
N GLY A 12 -41.19 -19.94 10.54
CA GLY A 12 -41.02 -18.70 9.78
C GLY A 12 -40.29 -17.61 10.57
N LEU A 13 -40.58 -17.49 11.87
CA LEU A 13 -39.90 -16.55 12.77
C LEU A 13 -38.45 -16.95 13.05
N ALA A 14 -38.20 -18.25 13.25
CA ALA A 14 -36.84 -18.78 13.39
C ALA A 14 -36.00 -18.60 12.11
N LEU A 15 -36.59 -18.82 10.92
CA LEU A 15 -35.92 -18.52 9.65
C LEU A 15 -35.65 -17.02 9.49
N GLY A 16 -36.61 -16.16 9.86
CA GLY A 16 -36.45 -14.71 9.81
C GLY A 16 -35.33 -14.21 10.73
N VAL A 17 -35.26 -14.72 11.96
CA VAL A 17 -34.18 -14.41 12.90
C VAL A 17 -32.84 -14.94 12.40
N ALA A 18 -32.78 -16.14 11.82
CA ALA A 18 -31.54 -16.70 11.28
C ALA A 18 -31.02 -15.90 10.06
N VAL A 19 -31.91 -15.45 9.17
CA VAL A 19 -31.55 -14.60 8.01
C VAL A 19 -31.12 -13.21 8.48
N LEU A 20 -31.79 -12.62 9.47
CA LEU A 20 -31.38 -11.33 10.05
C LEU A 20 -30.03 -11.45 10.78
N ALA A 21 -29.84 -12.51 11.58
CA ALA A 21 -28.58 -12.78 12.27
C ALA A 21 -27.44 -13.00 11.27
N ALA A 22 -27.64 -13.78 10.20
CA ALA A 22 -26.66 -13.94 9.12
C ALA A 22 -26.40 -12.63 8.36
N GLY A 23 -27.45 -11.83 8.15
CA GLY A 23 -27.40 -10.52 7.48
C GLY A 23 -26.54 -9.48 8.23
N PHE A 24 -26.47 -9.55 9.56
CA PHE A 24 -25.57 -8.71 10.37
C PHE A 24 -24.24 -9.40 10.72
N ALA A 25 -24.23 -10.72 10.89
CA ALA A 25 -23.02 -11.46 11.27
C ALA A 25 -21.96 -11.42 10.19
N TYR A 26 -22.33 -11.52 8.90
CA TYR A 26 -21.34 -11.49 7.82
C TYR A 26 -20.68 -10.11 7.65
N PRO A 27 -21.41 -8.97 7.59
CA PRO A 27 -20.80 -7.64 7.60
C PRO A 27 -19.99 -7.37 8.87
N ALA A 28 -20.50 -7.75 10.04
CA ALA A 28 -19.76 -7.59 11.30
C ALA A 28 -18.46 -8.40 11.29
N TRP A 29 -18.49 -9.64 10.81
CA TRP A 29 -17.29 -10.46 10.65
C TRP A 29 -16.29 -9.81 9.69
N ARG A 30 -16.70 -9.36 8.50
CA ARG A 30 -15.78 -8.66 7.56
C ARG A 30 -15.14 -7.42 8.17
N HIS A 31 -15.85 -6.73 9.05
CA HIS A 31 -15.37 -5.50 9.67
C HIS A 31 -14.42 -5.76 10.85
N PHE A 32 -14.82 -6.67 11.76
CA PHE A 32 -14.15 -6.90 13.04
C PHE A 32 -13.23 -8.12 13.09
N HIS A 33 -13.20 -8.97 12.04
CA HIS A 33 -12.32 -10.13 12.03
C HIS A 33 -10.86 -9.69 12.14
N PRO A 34 -10.09 -10.24 13.10
CA PRO A 34 -8.71 -9.84 13.31
C PRO A 34 -7.84 -10.18 12.10
N VAL A 35 -6.73 -9.45 11.98
CA VAL A 35 -5.64 -9.81 11.07
C VAL A 35 -5.16 -11.21 11.44
N SER A 36 -4.84 -12.02 10.44
CA SER A 36 -4.24 -13.34 10.64
C SER A 36 -2.88 -13.38 9.98
N ALA A 37 -1.88 -13.88 10.68
CA ALA A 37 -0.57 -14.16 10.12
C ALA A 37 -0.49 -15.61 9.65
N ALA A 38 0.26 -15.85 8.57
CA ALA A 38 0.61 -17.19 8.14
C ALA A 38 1.47 -17.92 9.18
N GLU A 39 1.55 -19.25 9.07
CA GLU A 39 2.42 -20.06 9.91
C GLU A 39 3.88 -19.55 9.82
N GLY A 40 4.55 -19.46 10.97
CA GLY A 40 5.91 -18.92 11.09
C GLY A 40 5.99 -17.40 10.99
N TRP A 41 4.86 -16.68 10.96
CA TRP A 41 4.80 -15.23 11.01
C TRP A 41 4.04 -14.72 12.22
N ARG A 42 4.46 -13.57 12.72
CA ARG A 42 3.78 -12.84 13.79
C ARG A 42 3.64 -11.38 13.43
N TYR A 43 2.66 -10.72 14.03
CA TYR A 43 2.48 -9.27 13.91
C TYR A 43 2.15 -8.64 15.27
N ARG A 44 2.38 -7.34 15.38
CA ARG A 44 1.93 -6.48 16.48
C ARG A 44 1.53 -5.12 15.96
N GLU A 45 0.68 -4.43 16.70
CA GLU A 45 0.40 -3.02 16.45
C GLU A 45 1.50 -2.16 17.06
N VAL A 46 2.00 -1.19 16.30
CA VAL A 46 3.07 -0.28 16.76
C VAL A 46 2.64 1.19 16.80
N ALA A 47 1.57 1.55 16.07
CA ALA A 47 0.92 2.83 16.18
C ALA A 47 -0.57 2.69 15.80
N ALA A 48 -1.43 3.46 16.45
CA ALA A 48 -2.88 3.48 16.20
C ALA A 48 -3.41 4.92 16.17
N ASP A 49 -4.70 5.11 15.88
CA ASP A 49 -5.35 6.43 15.82
C ASP A 49 -4.63 7.39 14.87
N ILE A 50 -4.26 6.92 13.69
CA ILE A 50 -3.73 7.73 12.59
C ILE A 50 -4.76 7.65 11.45
N PRO A 51 -5.76 8.54 11.44
CA PRO A 51 -6.79 8.55 10.41
C PRO A 51 -6.19 8.65 9.01
N MET A 52 -6.66 7.81 8.09
CA MET A 52 -6.20 7.76 6.70
C MET A 52 -4.68 7.57 6.57
N VAL A 53 -4.05 6.79 7.46
CA VAL A 53 -2.63 6.44 7.32
C VAL A 53 -2.40 5.71 6.01
N SER A 54 -1.48 6.18 5.17
CA SER A 54 -1.23 5.56 3.86
C SER A 54 0.24 5.34 3.56
N ALA A 55 0.99 6.42 3.32
CA ALA A 55 2.40 6.36 2.96
C ALA A 55 3.30 6.28 4.19
N LEU A 56 4.36 5.47 4.14
CA LEU A 56 5.36 5.33 5.19
C LEU A 56 6.78 5.52 4.64
N ALA A 57 7.63 6.26 5.34
CA ALA A 57 9.07 6.33 5.05
C ALA A 57 9.90 6.35 6.34
N LEU A 58 10.85 5.42 6.45
CA LEU A 58 11.74 5.31 7.61
C LEU A 58 12.94 6.25 7.46
N ASP A 59 13.18 7.05 8.49
CA ASP A 59 14.34 7.93 8.60
C ASP A 59 15.51 7.23 9.32
N ALA A 60 16.71 7.76 9.15
CA ALA A 60 17.94 7.16 9.68
C ALA A 60 18.02 7.15 11.22
N ASP A 61 17.28 8.03 11.89
CA ASP A 61 17.17 8.06 13.35
C ASP A 61 16.09 7.12 13.92
N GLY A 62 15.45 6.32 13.04
CA GLY A 62 14.38 5.39 13.39
C GLY A 62 13.01 6.04 13.53
N SER A 63 12.89 7.35 13.28
CA SER A 63 11.58 8.00 13.14
C SER A 63 10.90 7.58 11.83
N LEU A 64 9.58 7.66 11.82
CA LEU A 64 8.75 7.29 10.69
C LEU A 64 8.00 8.51 10.18
N PHE A 65 8.20 8.88 8.93
CA PHE A 65 7.30 9.81 8.26
C PHE A 65 6.07 9.06 7.78
N VAL A 66 4.89 9.64 8.02
CA VAL A 66 3.60 9.05 7.62
C VAL A 66 2.68 10.10 7.02
N THR A 67 1.93 9.74 5.99
CA THR A 67 0.88 10.61 5.46
C THR A 67 -0.48 10.30 6.07
N GLN A 68 -1.32 11.34 6.16
CA GLN A 68 -2.77 11.20 6.28
C GLN A 68 -3.39 11.58 4.94
N GLU A 69 -3.96 10.61 4.27
CA GLU A 69 -4.34 10.65 2.85
C GLU A 69 -5.72 11.30 2.62
N PHE A 70 -6.00 12.42 3.29
CA PHE A 70 -7.25 13.13 3.06
C PHE A 70 -7.22 13.94 1.76
N SER A 71 -8.34 13.92 1.04
CA SER A 71 -8.56 14.73 -0.16
C SER A 71 -8.81 16.21 0.13
N SER A 72 -8.74 17.04 -0.92
CA SER A 72 -9.13 18.46 -0.92
C SER A 72 -8.32 19.30 0.07
N ARG A 73 -6.99 19.15 0.04
CA ARG A 73 -6.04 19.88 0.90
C ARG A 73 -6.23 19.66 2.40
N ARG A 74 -6.80 18.53 2.80
CA ARG A 74 -6.94 18.15 4.21
C ARG A 74 -5.91 17.11 4.65
N GLY A 75 -5.14 16.57 3.70
CA GLY A 75 -4.07 15.63 3.97
C GLY A 75 -2.89 16.31 4.64
N SER A 76 -2.09 15.49 5.32
CA SER A 76 -0.96 15.95 6.11
C SER A 76 0.18 14.94 6.08
N LEU A 77 1.35 15.40 6.50
CA LEU A 77 2.55 14.63 6.74
C LEU A 77 2.93 14.80 8.20
N LEU A 78 3.12 13.68 8.89
CA LEU A 78 3.52 13.62 10.29
C LEU A 78 4.85 12.89 10.41
N ARG A 79 5.61 13.18 11.46
CA ARG A 79 6.77 12.41 11.90
C ARG A 79 6.45 11.74 13.22
N LEU A 80 6.58 10.42 13.27
CA LEU A 80 6.43 9.60 14.45
C LEU A 80 7.82 9.31 14.99
N LEU A 81 8.09 9.79 16.19
CA LEU A 81 9.35 9.55 16.86
C LEU A 81 9.37 8.16 17.53
N PRO A 82 10.55 7.56 17.74
CA PRO A 82 10.66 6.25 18.41
C PRO A 82 10.05 6.19 19.81
N ASN A 83 9.90 7.32 20.48
CA ASN A 83 9.25 7.44 21.79
C ASN A 83 7.70 7.47 21.71
N GLY A 84 7.12 7.40 20.50
CA GLY A 84 5.68 7.46 20.25
C GLY A 84 5.09 8.86 20.06
N GLU A 85 5.91 9.92 20.21
CA GLU A 85 5.48 11.29 19.94
C GLU A 85 5.20 11.50 18.44
N ARG A 86 4.18 12.32 18.13
CA ARG A 86 3.79 12.66 16.76
C ARG A 86 3.98 14.14 16.54
N GLN A 87 4.73 14.49 15.51
CA GLN A 87 5.05 15.86 15.17
C GLN A 87 4.48 16.20 13.78
N PRO A 88 3.68 17.27 13.64
CA PRO A 88 3.25 17.72 12.33
C PRO A 88 4.44 18.25 11.53
N VAL A 89 4.54 17.84 10.27
CA VAL A 89 5.62 18.25 9.37
C VAL A 89 5.09 19.19 8.29
N LEU A 90 4.01 18.79 7.62
CA LEU A 90 3.41 19.55 6.53
C LEU A 90 1.90 19.28 6.47
N GLY A 91 1.12 20.30 6.15
CA GLY A 91 -0.32 20.19 5.91
C GLY A 91 -0.71 20.65 4.52
N GLU A 92 -2.02 20.78 4.29
CA GLU A 92 -2.60 21.27 3.03
C GLU A 92 -2.29 20.40 1.80
N LEU A 93 -2.07 19.10 2.03
CA LEU A 93 -1.85 18.11 0.97
C LEU A 93 -3.18 17.53 0.50
N SER A 94 -3.26 17.11 -0.76
CA SER A 94 -4.46 16.48 -1.31
C SER A 94 -4.14 15.05 -1.73
N LYS A 95 -4.68 14.06 -1.00
CA LYS A 95 -4.35 12.63 -1.16
C LYS A 95 -2.84 12.35 -1.24
N PRO A 96 -2.04 12.70 -0.21
CA PRO A 96 -0.61 12.39 -0.23
C PRO A 96 -0.35 10.89 -0.01
N ASP A 97 0.14 10.18 -1.04
CA ASP A 97 0.30 8.71 -0.98
C ASP A 97 1.69 8.16 -1.32
N GLY A 98 2.45 8.82 -2.20
CA GLY A 98 3.84 8.44 -2.44
C GLY A 98 4.78 9.12 -1.46
N LEU A 99 5.61 8.33 -0.79
CA LEU A 99 6.56 8.82 0.20
C LEU A 99 7.87 8.03 0.16
N VAL A 100 9.00 8.70 -0.11
CA VAL A 100 10.31 8.04 -0.10
C VAL A 100 11.44 8.98 0.35
N MET A 101 12.37 8.47 1.15
CA MET A 101 13.60 9.20 1.49
C MET A 101 14.47 9.33 0.24
N PHE A 102 14.94 10.55 -0.04
CA PHE A 102 15.74 10.82 -1.23
C PHE A 102 16.77 11.94 -0.99
N GLN A 103 18.05 11.59 -1.15
CA GLN A 103 19.19 12.53 -1.06
C GLN A 103 19.21 13.40 0.21
N GLY A 104 18.74 12.89 1.35
CA GLY A 104 18.67 13.64 2.62
C GLY A 104 17.44 14.54 2.75
N GLY A 105 16.44 14.37 1.89
CA GLY A 105 15.09 14.92 2.09
C GLY A 105 14.03 13.83 1.86
N LEU A 106 12.78 14.27 1.77
CA LEU A 106 11.62 13.41 1.65
C LEU A 106 10.83 13.79 0.40
N VAL A 107 10.67 12.86 -0.52
CA VAL A 107 9.85 13.04 -1.73
C VAL A 107 8.42 12.68 -1.41
N VAL A 108 7.50 13.54 -1.83
CA VAL A 108 6.05 13.40 -1.61
C VAL A 108 5.33 13.56 -2.95
N SER A 109 4.44 12.63 -3.27
CA SER A 109 3.45 12.75 -4.36
C SER A 109 2.05 12.97 -3.80
N GLN A 110 1.10 13.27 -4.69
CA GLN A 110 -0.28 13.60 -4.35
C GLN A 110 -1.22 13.18 -5.48
N GLU A 111 -2.34 12.57 -5.12
CA GLU A 111 -3.40 12.17 -6.06
C GLU A 111 -4.59 13.14 -6.10
N GLY A 112 -4.32 14.42 -5.89
CA GLY A 112 -5.35 15.46 -5.92
C GLY A 112 -5.58 16.06 -7.31
N GLY A 113 -5.23 15.35 -8.38
CA GLY A 113 -5.18 15.83 -9.76
C GLY A 113 -3.77 16.23 -10.20
N PRO A 114 -3.63 17.28 -11.06
CA PRO A 114 -2.34 17.72 -11.56
C PRO A 114 -1.56 18.47 -10.48
N LEU A 115 -0.74 17.74 -9.74
CA LEU A 115 0.05 18.24 -8.62
C LEU A 115 1.52 17.86 -8.79
N PRO A 116 2.46 18.70 -8.33
CA PRO A 116 3.86 18.40 -8.43
C PRO A 116 4.25 17.30 -7.44
N VAL A 117 5.13 16.40 -7.89
CA VAL A 117 5.98 15.63 -6.98
C VAL A 117 7.05 16.58 -6.48
N PHE A 118 7.22 16.68 -5.16
CA PHE A 118 8.15 17.62 -4.54
C PHE A 118 9.07 16.95 -3.52
N LEU A 119 10.25 17.54 -3.37
CA LEU A 119 11.20 17.22 -2.30
C LEU A 119 11.01 18.20 -1.15
N LEU A 120 10.81 17.67 0.06
CA LEU A 120 10.86 18.42 1.30
C LEU A 120 12.24 18.24 1.93
N ARG A 121 12.95 19.35 2.17
CA ARG A 121 14.24 19.37 2.87
C ARG A 121 14.38 20.65 3.67
N ASP A 122 14.77 20.54 4.93
CA ASP A 122 14.96 21.69 5.83
C ASP A 122 13.75 22.64 5.88
N GLY A 123 12.53 22.07 5.85
CA GLY A 123 11.27 22.82 5.82
C GLY A 123 10.94 23.51 4.49
N GLN A 124 11.78 23.36 3.46
CA GLN A 124 11.58 23.94 2.14
C GLN A 124 11.03 22.90 1.16
N ARG A 125 10.03 23.31 0.37
CA ARG A 125 9.46 22.49 -0.72
C ARG A 125 10.12 22.87 -2.04
N GLN A 126 10.70 21.89 -2.71
CA GLN A 126 11.21 22.02 -4.07
C GLN A 126 10.40 21.12 -5.00
N ALA A 127 9.66 21.72 -5.94
CA ALA A 127 9.03 20.95 -7.01
C ALA A 127 10.11 20.24 -7.86
N LEU A 128 9.89 18.97 -8.16
CA LEU A 128 10.79 18.16 -8.99
C LEU A 128 10.26 18.05 -10.41
N PHE A 129 9.01 17.62 -10.55
CA PHE A 129 8.29 17.54 -11.82
C PHE A 129 6.78 17.55 -11.57
N ASP A 130 6.02 17.93 -12.60
CA ASP A 130 4.56 17.85 -12.59
C ASP A 130 4.12 16.43 -12.98
N GLY A 131 3.16 15.89 -12.23
CA GLY A 131 2.44 14.66 -12.56
C GLY A 131 0.94 14.88 -12.47
N ASN A 132 0.16 13.87 -12.80
CA ASN A 132 -1.28 13.86 -12.57
C ASN A 132 -1.65 12.58 -11.83
N ASP A 133 -2.29 12.72 -10.69
CA ASP A 133 -2.62 11.62 -9.79
C ASP A 133 -1.44 10.67 -9.51
N VAL A 134 -0.28 11.23 -9.16
CA VAL A 134 0.90 10.41 -8.87
C VAL A 134 0.72 9.73 -7.52
N GLU A 135 0.69 8.40 -7.56
CA GLU A 135 0.45 7.53 -6.41
C GLU A 135 1.79 7.08 -5.83
N GLY A 136 2.28 5.90 -6.23
CA GLY A 136 3.56 5.36 -5.78
C GLY A 136 4.77 6.15 -6.28
N VAL A 137 5.77 6.29 -5.41
CA VAL A 137 7.12 6.76 -5.75
C VAL A 137 8.19 5.81 -5.23
N ALA A 138 9.26 5.62 -5.98
CA ALA A 138 10.39 4.77 -5.61
C ALA A 138 11.72 5.37 -6.06
N THR A 139 12.84 4.84 -5.57
CA THR A 139 14.18 5.32 -5.94
C THR A 139 15.24 4.22 -5.86
N ASP A 140 16.29 4.35 -6.67
CA ASP A 140 17.58 3.67 -6.49
C ASP A 140 18.65 4.57 -5.84
N GLY A 141 18.24 5.72 -5.30
CA GLY A 141 19.11 6.74 -4.72
C GLY A 141 19.64 7.77 -5.72
N GLN A 142 19.55 7.49 -7.03
CA GLN A 142 19.97 8.41 -8.10
C GLN A 142 18.79 8.91 -8.93
N THR A 143 17.89 7.99 -9.28
CA THR A 143 16.70 8.24 -10.10
C THR A 143 15.45 8.12 -9.24
N LEU A 144 14.44 8.94 -9.53
CA LEU A 144 13.10 8.77 -8.99
C LEU A 144 12.21 8.07 -10.01
N TYR A 145 11.38 7.16 -9.53
CA TYR A 145 10.34 6.50 -10.30
C TYR A 145 9.00 6.89 -9.71
N ALA A 146 8.01 7.09 -10.57
CA ALA A 146 6.67 7.49 -10.17
C ALA A 146 5.63 6.79 -11.04
N ILE A 147 4.45 6.55 -10.50
CA ILE A 147 3.34 5.93 -11.23
C ILE A 147 2.04 6.71 -10.97
N GLU A 148 1.17 6.75 -11.97
CA GLU A 148 -0.05 7.56 -11.95
C GLU A 148 -1.32 6.69 -11.82
N ASP A 149 -2.13 6.93 -10.79
CA ASP A 149 -3.42 6.24 -10.54
C ASP A 149 -4.55 6.87 -11.36
N LEU A 150 -4.51 6.66 -12.67
CA LEU A 150 -5.61 7.05 -13.56
C LEU A 150 -5.73 6.15 -14.78
N PRO A 151 -6.89 6.17 -15.48
CA PRO A 151 -7.04 5.50 -16.76
C PRO A 151 -6.09 6.08 -17.81
N ARG A 152 -5.30 5.21 -18.44
CA ARG A 152 -4.15 5.58 -19.29
C ARG A 152 -3.07 6.37 -18.56
N GLY A 153 -2.82 6.01 -17.30
CA GLY A 153 -1.72 6.52 -16.50
C GLY A 153 -0.35 6.07 -17.01
N ARG A 154 0.70 6.64 -16.42
CA ARG A 154 2.08 6.45 -16.86
C ARG A 154 2.95 5.90 -15.74
N LEU A 155 3.93 5.08 -16.13
CA LEU A 155 5.12 4.80 -15.32
C LEU A 155 6.23 5.74 -15.78
N LEU A 156 6.80 6.48 -14.84
CA LEU A 156 7.72 7.59 -15.08
C LEU A 156 9.10 7.31 -14.45
N SER A 157 10.13 7.90 -15.04
CA SER A 157 11.44 8.08 -14.43
C SER A 157 11.85 9.54 -14.48
N TYR A 158 12.51 10.00 -13.43
CA TYR A 158 12.99 11.37 -13.29
C TYR A 158 14.45 11.38 -12.87
N ASP A 159 15.28 11.99 -13.72
CA ASP A 159 16.67 12.32 -13.44
C ASP A 159 16.73 13.69 -12.74
N PRO A 160 17.08 13.75 -11.44
CA PRO A 160 17.13 15.01 -10.68
C PRO A 160 18.31 15.90 -11.06
N LEU A 161 19.39 15.34 -11.61
CA LEU A 161 20.58 16.09 -12.02
C LEU A 161 20.28 16.85 -13.31
N GLN A 162 19.69 16.16 -14.28
CA GLN A 162 19.31 16.73 -15.57
C GLN A 162 17.94 17.42 -15.56
N ARG A 163 17.15 17.23 -14.49
CA ARG A 163 15.73 17.62 -14.39
C ARG A 163 14.90 17.09 -15.55
N ARG A 164 15.12 15.83 -15.90
CA ARG A 164 14.52 15.21 -17.08
C ARG A 164 13.53 14.14 -16.67
N LEU A 165 12.27 14.33 -17.04
CA LEU A 165 11.21 13.35 -16.90
C LEU A 165 11.11 12.51 -18.18
N ALA A 166 10.97 11.19 -18.05
CA ALA A 166 10.77 10.27 -19.15
C ALA A 166 9.64 9.29 -18.83
N VAL A 167 8.83 8.97 -19.83
CA VAL A 167 7.78 7.95 -19.75
C VAL A 167 8.41 6.59 -20.06
N LEU A 168 8.39 5.69 -19.08
CA LEU A 168 8.86 4.31 -19.23
C LEU A 168 7.73 3.41 -19.75
N ARG A 169 6.51 3.67 -19.31
CA ARG A 169 5.32 3.01 -19.83
C ARG A 169 4.11 3.92 -19.81
N ASP A 170 3.23 3.72 -20.79
CA ASP A 170 2.03 4.52 -21.02
C ASP A 170 0.82 3.60 -21.17
N GLY A 171 -0.37 4.15 -20.97
CA GLY A 171 -1.62 3.42 -21.12
C GLY A 171 -1.90 2.41 -20.01
N LEU A 172 -1.39 2.65 -18.79
CA LEU A 172 -1.70 1.83 -17.62
C LEU A 172 -3.14 2.08 -17.16
N GLU A 173 -3.79 1.07 -16.59
CA GLU A 173 -5.12 1.22 -16.00
C GLU A 173 -4.99 1.25 -14.47
N GLU A 174 -5.00 2.45 -13.89
CA GLU A 174 -4.93 2.68 -12.43
C GLU A 174 -3.62 2.11 -11.85
N GLY A 175 -2.49 2.72 -12.20
CA GLY A 175 -1.18 2.29 -11.72
C GLY A 175 -0.88 2.87 -10.35
N GLU A 176 -0.71 2.03 -9.33
CA GLU A 176 -0.58 2.51 -7.94
C GLU A 176 0.81 2.29 -7.36
N GLY A 177 1.35 1.08 -7.47
CA GLY A 177 2.64 0.72 -6.90
C GLY A 177 3.78 0.76 -7.91
N VAL A 178 4.96 1.22 -7.48
CA VAL A 178 6.22 1.11 -8.23
C VAL A 178 7.36 0.72 -7.28
N ALA A 179 8.21 -0.23 -7.68
CA ALA A 179 9.38 -0.65 -6.90
C ALA A 179 10.61 -0.80 -7.77
N ARG A 180 11.71 -0.16 -7.34
CA ARG A 180 13.04 -0.34 -7.92
C ARG A 180 13.86 -1.27 -7.02
N CYS A 181 14.18 -2.46 -7.51
CA CYS A 181 14.98 -3.44 -6.78
C CYS A 181 16.49 -3.12 -6.84
N PRO A 182 17.28 -3.56 -5.84
CA PRO A 182 18.75 -3.40 -5.86
C PRO A 182 19.45 -4.06 -7.05
N ASP A 183 18.85 -5.09 -7.65
CA ASP A 183 19.35 -5.75 -8.86
C ASP A 183 19.01 -4.99 -10.17
N GLY A 184 18.38 -3.82 -10.06
CA GLY A 184 18.02 -2.96 -11.19
C GLY A 184 16.70 -3.32 -11.86
N ARG A 185 15.96 -4.34 -11.39
CA ARG A 185 14.61 -4.60 -11.89
C ARG A 185 13.62 -3.55 -11.39
N LEU A 186 12.63 -3.25 -12.21
CA LEU A 186 11.55 -2.30 -11.90
C LEU A 186 10.21 -3.05 -11.98
N PHE A 187 9.41 -2.94 -10.93
CA PHE A 187 8.10 -3.57 -10.83
C PHE A 187 7.03 -2.51 -10.68
N TYR A 188 5.83 -2.81 -11.15
CA TYR A 188 4.68 -1.94 -10.99
C TYR A 188 3.37 -2.73 -10.87
N THR A 189 2.35 -2.10 -10.30
CA THR A 189 0.99 -2.66 -10.20
C THR A 189 0.03 -1.94 -11.14
N GLU A 190 -1.03 -2.63 -11.56
CA GLU A 190 -2.23 -1.98 -12.13
C GLU A 190 -3.43 -2.49 -11.33
N LYS A 191 -3.99 -1.61 -10.48
CA LYS A 191 -5.08 -1.92 -9.55
C LYS A 191 -6.26 -2.54 -10.28
N ALA A 192 -6.73 -1.88 -11.34
CA ALA A 192 -7.88 -2.32 -12.14
C ALA A 192 -7.65 -3.67 -12.84
N LYS A 193 -6.39 -4.08 -13.05
CA LYS A 193 -6.04 -5.36 -13.68
C LYS A 193 -5.78 -6.48 -12.68
N GLY A 194 -5.54 -6.15 -11.41
CA GLY A 194 -5.26 -7.15 -10.37
C GLY A 194 -3.94 -7.90 -10.60
N TRP A 195 -2.90 -7.20 -11.10
CA TRP A 195 -1.60 -7.80 -11.37
C TRP A 195 -0.40 -6.96 -10.90
N VAL A 196 0.75 -7.62 -10.85
CA VAL A 196 2.07 -7.01 -10.77
C VAL A 196 2.89 -7.45 -11.97
N LYS A 197 3.59 -6.51 -12.58
CA LYS A 197 4.47 -6.74 -13.72
C LYS A 197 5.88 -6.24 -13.46
N GLN A 198 6.85 -6.90 -14.07
CA GLN A 198 8.21 -6.40 -14.23
C GLN A 198 8.29 -5.60 -15.53
N TRP A 199 8.66 -4.33 -15.43
CA TRP A 199 8.90 -3.49 -16.59
C TRP A 199 10.11 -4.00 -17.39
N GLN A 200 9.95 -4.04 -18.71
CA GLN A 200 11.03 -4.34 -19.64
C GLN A 200 11.37 -3.09 -20.47
N PRO A 201 12.65 -2.68 -20.55
CA PRO A 201 13.04 -1.52 -21.35
C PRO A 201 12.62 -1.63 -22.82
N GLU A 202 12.67 -2.86 -23.34
CA GLU A 202 12.18 -3.20 -24.67
C GLU A 202 11.13 -4.31 -24.61
N GLY A 203 10.05 -4.15 -25.39
CA GLY A 203 9.04 -5.19 -25.59
C GLY A 203 7.91 -5.19 -24.57
N THR A 204 7.55 -6.39 -24.12
CA THR A 204 6.38 -6.65 -23.28
C THR A 204 6.79 -6.91 -21.84
N ASP A 205 6.17 -6.19 -20.92
CA ASP A 205 6.37 -6.33 -19.48
C ASP A 205 5.99 -7.74 -19.02
N THR A 206 6.82 -8.33 -18.15
CA THR A 206 6.65 -9.71 -17.69
C THR A 206 5.64 -9.78 -16.55
N LEU A 207 4.65 -10.67 -16.65
CA LEU A 207 3.71 -10.91 -15.56
C LEU A 207 4.41 -11.60 -14.40
N VAL A 208 4.32 -11.02 -13.20
CA VAL A 208 4.94 -11.54 -11.98
C VAL A 208 3.88 -12.18 -11.07
N ALA A 209 2.76 -11.51 -10.88
CA ALA A 209 1.64 -12.02 -10.09
C ALA A 209 0.31 -11.53 -10.69
N SER A 210 -0.76 -12.31 -10.52
CA SER A 210 -2.10 -12.01 -11.03
C SER A 210 -3.17 -12.58 -10.10
N GLY A 211 -4.42 -12.14 -10.26
CA GLY A 211 -5.52 -12.57 -9.38
C GLY A 211 -5.45 -11.89 -8.02
N LEU A 212 -4.88 -10.69 -8.00
CA LEU A 212 -4.80 -9.81 -6.84
C LEU A 212 -6.06 -8.96 -6.77
N ASP A 213 -6.49 -8.62 -5.56
CA ASP A 213 -7.64 -7.77 -5.27
C ASP A 213 -7.15 -6.36 -4.98
N ALA A 214 -7.24 -5.46 -5.96
CA ALA A 214 -6.75 -4.08 -5.87
C ALA A 214 -5.30 -3.95 -5.34
N PRO A 215 -4.27 -4.47 -6.07
CA PRO A 215 -2.88 -4.37 -5.64
C PRO A 215 -2.37 -2.92 -5.69
N GLY A 216 -2.29 -2.27 -4.53
CA GLY A 216 -1.96 -0.84 -4.43
C GLY A 216 -0.51 -0.51 -4.15
N PHE A 217 0.27 -1.46 -3.63
CA PHE A 217 1.68 -1.19 -3.34
C PHE A 217 2.56 -2.39 -3.64
N VAL A 218 3.81 -2.12 -4.01
CA VAL A 218 4.84 -3.12 -4.27
C VAL A 218 6.19 -2.62 -3.76
N GLN A 219 6.99 -3.50 -3.14
CA GLN A 219 8.32 -3.15 -2.62
C GLN A 219 9.28 -4.34 -2.61
N CYS A 220 10.52 -4.11 -3.05
CA CYS A 220 11.56 -5.12 -2.99
C CYS A 220 12.19 -5.20 -1.60
N SER A 221 12.54 -6.41 -1.16
CA SER A 221 13.39 -6.66 0.00
C SER A 221 14.27 -7.90 -0.23
N ALA A 222 15.09 -8.25 0.77
CA ALA A 222 15.88 -9.50 0.73
C ALA A 222 15.01 -10.77 0.65
N ASP A 223 13.77 -10.72 1.18
CA ASP A 223 12.83 -11.84 1.17
C ASP A 223 12.13 -12.06 -0.18
N GLY A 224 12.20 -11.08 -1.10
CA GLY A 224 11.48 -11.08 -2.37
C GLY A 224 10.69 -9.79 -2.62
N LEU A 225 9.62 -9.90 -3.40
CA LEU A 225 8.75 -8.78 -3.78
C LEU A 225 7.48 -8.78 -2.92
N TRP A 226 7.36 -7.78 -2.05
CA TRP A 226 6.17 -7.56 -1.24
C TRP A 226 5.09 -6.85 -2.03
N ILE A 227 3.83 -7.23 -1.77
CA ILE A 227 2.64 -6.65 -2.37
C ILE A 227 1.61 -6.42 -1.26
N THR A 228 0.93 -5.28 -1.26
CA THR A 228 -0.27 -5.07 -0.44
C THR A 228 -1.48 -4.82 -1.34
N GLU A 229 -2.65 -5.12 -0.79
CA GLU A 229 -3.94 -4.96 -1.46
C GLU A 229 -4.76 -3.87 -0.76
N ASP A 230 -5.25 -2.89 -1.51
CA ASP A 230 -6.12 -1.82 -1.02
C ASP A 230 -7.61 -2.24 -1.03
N ALA A 231 -7.86 -3.53 -0.84
CA ALA A 231 -9.22 -4.01 -0.67
C ALA A 231 -9.80 -3.51 0.67
N THR A 232 -10.94 -2.83 0.64
CA THR A 232 -11.59 -2.28 1.87
C THR A 232 -11.84 -3.34 2.95
N HIS A 233 -12.01 -4.61 2.56
CA HIS A 233 -12.09 -5.74 3.47
C HIS A 233 -11.42 -6.97 2.87
N GLY A 234 -10.63 -7.68 3.66
CA GLY A 234 -9.98 -8.91 3.22
C GLY A 234 -8.66 -8.66 2.49
N ALA A 235 -8.16 -7.42 2.51
CA ALA A 235 -6.83 -7.07 2.05
C ALA A 235 -5.77 -8.02 2.64
N ARG A 236 -4.73 -8.24 1.85
CA ARG A 236 -3.62 -9.12 2.18
C ARG A 236 -2.29 -8.38 2.07
N VAL A 237 -1.32 -8.88 2.83
CA VAL A 237 0.10 -8.67 2.54
C VAL A 237 0.61 -9.95 1.92
N LEU A 238 1.14 -9.87 0.71
CA LEU A 238 1.66 -11.00 -0.04
C LEU A 238 3.16 -10.85 -0.30
N LEU A 239 3.83 -11.99 -0.46
CA LEU A 239 5.24 -12.06 -0.83
C LEU A 239 5.38 -12.96 -2.05
N VAL A 240 5.94 -12.43 -3.14
CA VAL A 240 6.53 -13.25 -4.20
C VAL A 240 7.94 -13.61 -3.76
N GLN A 241 8.13 -14.86 -3.39
CA GLN A 241 9.40 -15.40 -2.93
C GLN A 241 10.42 -15.48 -4.08
N PRO A 242 11.73 -15.65 -3.79
CA PRO A 242 12.76 -15.73 -4.83
C PRO A 242 12.59 -16.89 -5.82
N ASP A 243 11.87 -17.95 -5.41
CA ASP A 243 11.49 -19.09 -6.26
C ASP A 243 10.27 -18.81 -7.16
N GLY A 244 9.69 -17.60 -7.07
CA GLY A 244 8.52 -17.16 -7.82
C GLY A 244 7.18 -17.50 -7.18
N ARG A 245 7.15 -18.17 -6.02
CA ARG A 245 5.90 -18.53 -5.35
C ARG A 245 5.27 -17.34 -4.66
N LEU A 246 3.98 -17.11 -4.91
CA LEU A 246 3.18 -16.12 -4.19
C LEU A 246 2.63 -16.73 -2.89
N VAL A 247 2.92 -16.10 -1.75
CA VAL A 247 2.41 -16.50 -0.44
C VAL A 247 1.67 -15.34 0.22
N THR A 248 0.55 -15.65 0.89
CA THR A 248 -0.13 -14.68 1.76
C THR A 248 0.56 -14.70 3.13
N VAL A 249 1.09 -13.57 3.58
CA VAL A 249 1.78 -13.43 4.86
C VAL A 249 0.85 -12.90 5.94
N LEU A 250 0.08 -11.86 5.62
CA LEU A 250 -1.02 -11.38 6.47
C LEU A 250 -2.32 -11.37 5.67
N SER A 251 -3.44 -11.68 6.32
CA SER A 251 -4.78 -11.64 5.73
C SER A 251 -5.78 -10.92 6.64
N HIS A 252 -6.95 -10.61 6.09
CA HIS A 252 -8.03 -9.91 6.79
C HIS A 252 -7.66 -8.49 7.24
N LEU A 253 -6.80 -7.81 6.48
CA LEU A 253 -6.58 -6.38 6.60
C LEU A 253 -7.76 -5.61 5.97
N ARG A 254 -7.74 -4.29 6.15
CA ARG A 254 -8.63 -3.34 5.49
C ARG A 254 -7.83 -2.20 4.88
N SER A 255 -7.81 -2.11 3.56
CA SER A 255 -7.06 -1.08 2.83
C SER A 255 -5.60 -1.05 3.28
N ALA A 256 -4.86 -2.13 2.96
CA ALA A 256 -3.44 -2.21 3.29
C ALA A 256 -2.66 -1.38 2.28
N GLN A 257 -1.94 -0.37 2.76
CA GLN A 257 -1.25 0.62 1.94
C GLN A 257 0.25 0.33 1.89
N THR A 258 1.09 1.31 2.22
CA THR A 258 2.54 1.16 2.13
C THR A 258 3.08 0.10 3.08
N LEU A 259 4.07 -0.66 2.59
CA LEU A 259 4.87 -1.62 3.35
C LEU A 259 6.36 -1.30 3.21
N ILE A 260 7.06 -1.10 4.32
CA ILE A 260 8.51 -0.81 4.30
C ILE A 260 9.30 -1.74 5.23
N PRO A 261 10.56 -2.06 4.91
CA PRO A 261 11.46 -2.69 5.88
C PRO A 261 11.77 -1.71 7.03
N ARG A 262 11.82 -2.24 8.25
CA ARG A 262 12.26 -1.51 9.45
C ARG A 262 13.71 -1.84 9.78
N ASP A 263 13.98 -3.14 9.91
CA ASP A 263 15.28 -3.75 10.15
C ASP A 263 15.23 -5.21 9.63
N ASP A 264 16.32 -5.98 9.81
CA ASP A 264 16.46 -7.30 9.20
C ASP A 264 15.31 -8.26 9.56
N GLY A 265 14.45 -8.53 8.58
CA GLY A 265 13.30 -9.43 8.73
C GLY A 265 12.09 -8.84 9.45
N HIS A 266 12.10 -7.53 9.74
CA HIS A 266 10.98 -6.79 10.31
C HIS A 266 10.44 -5.76 9.33
N TYR A 267 9.12 -5.75 9.19
CA TYR A 267 8.42 -4.91 8.22
C TYR A 267 7.31 -4.13 8.89
N LEU A 268 7.06 -2.92 8.41
CA LEU A 268 5.91 -2.10 8.78
C LEU A 268 4.91 -2.12 7.64
N VAL A 269 3.61 -2.14 7.97
CA VAL A 269 2.52 -1.96 7.00
C VAL A 269 1.49 -0.97 7.55
N ALA A 270 1.10 -0.01 6.73
CA ALA A 270 -0.01 0.88 7.01
C ALA A 270 -1.33 0.17 6.72
N GLU A 271 -2.23 0.11 7.70
CA GLU A 271 -3.59 -0.39 7.53
C GLU A 271 -4.57 0.80 7.65
N GLN A 272 -4.86 1.41 6.50
CA GLN A 272 -5.65 2.63 6.43
C GLN A 272 -7.05 2.43 6.98
N GLY A 273 -7.71 1.32 6.60
CA GLY A 273 -9.08 1.01 7.00
C GLY A 273 -9.25 0.74 8.51
N ARG A 274 -8.14 0.64 9.25
CA ARG A 274 -8.11 0.53 10.72
C ARG A 274 -7.24 1.61 11.39
N ASN A 275 -6.83 2.65 10.65
CA ASN A 275 -6.11 3.82 11.16
C ASN A 275 -4.86 3.49 11.99
N ARG A 276 -4.06 2.51 11.56
CA ARG A 276 -2.95 1.98 12.34
C ARG A 276 -1.78 1.50 11.50
N ILE A 277 -0.66 1.25 12.16
CA ILE A 277 0.53 0.65 11.60
C ILE A 277 0.83 -0.64 12.35
N LEU A 278 1.03 -1.71 11.60
CA LEU A 278 1.44 -3.01 12.12
C LEU A 278 2.92 -3.24 11.81
N GLU A 279 3.62 -3.86 12.76
CA GLU A 279 4.91 -4.48 12.51
C GLU A 279 4.72 -5.99 12.41
N PHE A 280 5.35 -6.62 11.43
CA PHE A 280 5.35 -8.08 11.29
C PHE A 280 6.74 -8.61 10.96
N SER A 281 6.99 -9.86 11.35
CA SER A 281 8.28 -10.53 11.22
C SER A 281 8.09 -12.04 11.22
N ARG A 282 9.11 -12.76 10.74
CA ARG A 282 9.19 -14.21 10.94
C ARG A 282 9.34 -14.53 12.43
N GLU A 283 8.77 -15.64 12.86
CA GLU A 283 9.00 -16.19 14.17
C GLU A 283 10.43 -16.77 14.25
N ALA A 284 11.07 -16.60 15.41
CA ALA A 284 12.42 -17.12 15.62
C ALA A 284 12.42 -18.65 15.47
N GLY A 285 13.18 -19.16 14.50
CA GLY A 285 13.33 -20.61 14.26
C GLY A 285 12.39 -21.19 13.20
N ALA A 286 11.64 -20.37 12.44
CA ALA A 286 10.77 -20.82 11.36
C ALA A 286 11.52 -21.38 10.12
N ASP A 287 12.85 -21.26 10.07
CA ASP A 287 13.71 -21.82 9.01
C ASP A 287 14.34 -23.18 9.39
N ARG A 288 13.78 -23.90 10.38
CA ARG A 288 14.22 -25.26 10.76
C ARG A 288 13.30 -26.35 10.26
#